data_AF-A0A7R9W563-F1
#
_entry.id   AF-A0A7R9W563-F1
#
_cell.length_a   1.000
_cell.length_b   1.000
_cell.length_c   1.000
_cell.angle_alpha   90.00
_cell.angle_beta   90.00
_cell.angle_gamma   90.00
#
_symmetry.space_group_name_H-M   'P 1'
#
loop_
_entity.id
_entity.type
_entity.pdbx_description
1 polymer ?
#
loop_
_entity_poly.entity_id
_entity_poly.type
_entity_poly.pdbx_seq_one_letter_code
_entity_poly.pdbx_strand_id
1 'polypeptide(L)'
;MTGTPASSDGSTIDTSVWRTMTIDEAFSAGGHPPVSTLQSPSMLQDYEDLAMREEAQMSTAKMFNTAIRINSYSSNLVVTNMPLAQSMNSNSAFIKYIDLMSDHVDNML
;
A
#
# COMPACT_ATOMS: atom_id res chain seq x y z
N MET A 1 -9.06 -9.50 -59.52
CA MET A 1 -10.48 -9.87 -59.49
C MET A 1 -10.63 -10.90 -58.36
N THR A 2 -10.87 -10.50 -57.10
CA THR A 2 -12.17 -10.23 -56.45
C THR A 2 -13.19 -11.36 -56.62
N GLY A 3 -13.59 -12.00 -55.50
CA GLY A 3 -14.74 -12.90 -55.46
C GLY A 3 -14.82 -13.76 -54.19
N THR A 4 -15.23 -13.14 -53.07
CA THR A 4 -16.10 -13.64 -51.96
C THR A 4 -16.05 -15.10 -51.49
N PRO A 5 -16.11 -15.31 -50.16
CA PRO A 5 -17.08 -16.24 -49.59
C PRO A 5 -18.12 -15.52 -48.72
N ALA A 6 -19.31 -16.10 -48.76
CA ALA A 6 -20.57 -15.58 -48.27
C ALA A 6 -20.63 -15.35 -46.75
N SER A 7 -21.31 -14.27 -46.37
CA SER A 7 -21.93 -14.11 -45.07
C SER A 7 -23.31 -14.78 -45.06
N SER A 8 -23.56 -15.56 -44.01
CA SER A 8 -24.86 -15.86 -43.39
C SER A 8 -24.63 -17.00 -42.40
N ASP A 9 -25.18 -17.11 -41.22
CA ASP A 9 -25.88 -16.24 -40.28
C ASP A 9 -26.11 -17.15 -39.05
N GLY A 10 -26.36 -16.60 -37.87
CA GLY A 10 -26.96 -17.38 -36.78
C GLY A 10 -26.02 -17.97 -35.74
N SER A 11 -25.43 -17.12 -34.90
CA SER A 11 -25.21 -17.48 -33.49
C SER A 11 -26.19 -16.65 -32.66
N THR A 12 -27.39 -17.18 -32.49
CA THR A 12 -28.35 -16.69 -31.51
C THR A 12 -27.77 -16.99 -30.13
N ILE A 13 -27.19 -15.98 -29.48
CA ILE A 13 -26.84 -16.08 -28.07
C ILE A 13 -28.17 -16.20 -27.34
N ASP A 14 -28.42 -17.35 -26.72
CA ASP A 14 -29.52 -17.55 -25.80
C ASP A 14 -29.29 -16.64 -24.58
N THR A 15 -29.96 -15.50 -24.56
CA THR A 15 -29.97 -14.54 -23.45
C THR A 15 -31.13 -14.80 -22.49
N SER A 16 -31.64 -16.03 -22.43
CA SER A 16 -32.73 -16.35 -21.51
C SER A 16 -32.15 -16.80 -20.17
N VAL A 17 -32.74 -16.27 -19.10
CA VAL A 17 -32.48 -16.60 -17.69
C VAL A 17 -31.37 -15.78 -17.00
N TRP A 18 -31.46 -14.46 -17.11
CA TRP A 18 -31.26 -13.62 -15.91
C TRP A 18 -32.63 -13.19 -15.42
N ARG A 19 -33.16 -13.96 -14.45
CA ARG A 19 -34.37 -13.57 -13.73
C ARG A 19 -34.01 -12.29 -12.96
N THR A 20 -34.47 -11.16 -13.47
CA THR A 20 -34.39 -9.88 -12.75
C THR A 20 -35.33 -10.01 -11.56
N MET A 21 -34.80 -10.31 -10.38
CA MET A 21 -35.55 -10.15 -9.13
C MET A 21 -35.70 -8.65 -8.88
N THR A 22 -36.92 -8.15 -9.04
CA THR A 22 -37.33 -6.83 -8.59
C THR A 22 -37.19 -6.74 -7.07
N ILE A 23 -36.71 -5.58 -6.61
CA ILE A 23 -36.28 -5.27 -5.23
C ILE A 23 -37.42 -5.41 -4.19
N ASP A 24 -38.67 -5.52 -4.62
CA ASP A 24 -39.83 -5.67 -3.72
C ASP A 24 -40.10 -7.10 -3.21
N GLU A 25 -39.43 -8.13 -3.73
CA GLU A 25 -39.67 -9.53 -3.31
C GLU A 25 -38.66 -10.09 -2.29
N ALA A 26 -37.81 -9.24 -1.72
CA ALA A 26 -36.83 -9.64 -0.68
C ALA A 26 -37.18 -9.18 0.74
N PHE A 27 -38.27 -8.42 0.92
CA PHE A 27 -38.61 -7.77 2.19
C PHE A 27 -39.68 -8.47 3.03
N SER A 28 -39.83 -9.80 2.89
CA SER A 28 -40.78 -10.56 3.72
C SER A 28 -40.25 -11.89 4.24
N ALA A 29 -38.96 -11.96 4.56
CA ALA A 29 -38.40 -12.97 5.46
C ALA A 29 -37.34 -12.30 6.34
N GLY A 30 -37.65 -12.14 7.62
CA GLY A 30 -36.76 -11.50 8.59
C GLY A 30 -35.37 -12.14 8.61
N GLY A 31 -34.35 -11.31 8.47
CA GLY A 31 -32.96 -11.71 8.56
C GLY A 31 -32.08 -10.49 8.36
N HIS A 32 -31.37 -10.10 9.43
CA HIS A 32 -30.36 -9.05 9.41
C HIS A 32 -29.37 -9.27 8.25
N PRO A 33 -28.86 -8.22 7.57
CA PRO A 33 -27.79 -8.41 6.61
C PRO A 33 -26.52 -8.86 7.36
N PRO A 34 -25.86 -9.96 6.98
CA PRO A 34 -24.51 -10.21 7.46
C PRO A 34 -23.60 -9.18 6.79
N VAL A 35 -23.17 -8.19 7.56
CA VAL A 35 -21.95 -7.43 7.23
C VAL A 35 -20.80 -8.40 7.35
N SER A 36 -20.42 -8.98 6.22
CA SER A 36 -19.17 -9.73 6.08
C SER A 36 -18.59 -9.37 4.72
N THR A 37 -18.05 -8.16 4.65
CA THR A 37 -16.96 -7.86 3.72
C THR A 37 -15.80 -8.79 4.08
N LEU A 38 -15.78 -9.96 3.46
CA LEU A 38 -14.64 -10.89 3.44
C LEU A 38 -13.45 -10.16 2.81
N GLN A 39 -12.69 -9.48 3.66
CA GLN A 39 -11.41 -8.88 3.33
C GLN A 39 -10.43 -10.04 3.11
N SER A 40 -9.90 -10.17 1.89
CA SER A 40 -9.04 -11.29 1.51
C SER A 40 -7.80 -11.36 2.42
N PRO A 41 -7.46 -12.53 2.99
CA PRO A 41 -6.39 -12.66 3.98
C PRO A 41 -5.00 -12.28 3.46
N SER A 42 -4.77 -12.29 2.13
CA SER A 42 -3.48 -11.89 1.53
C SER A 42 -3.16 -10.41 1.73
N MET A 43 -4.16 -9.53 1.70
CA MET A 43 -3.94 -8.09 1.81
C MET A 43 -3.46 -7.70 3.22
N LEU A 44 -3.93 -8.41 4.26
CA LEU A 44 -3.55 -8.12 5.65
C LEU A 44 -2.09 -8.47 5.93
N GLN A 45 -1.60 -9.59 5.38
CA GLN A 45 -0.21 -10.02 5.51
C GLN A 45 0.77 -8.97 4.95
N ASP A 46 0.46 -8.43 3.77
CA ASP A 46 1.29 -7.41 3.12
C ASP A 46 1.35 -6.11 3.94
N TYR A 47 0.25 -5.71 4.61
CA TYR A 47 0.25 -4.54 5.49
C TYR A 47 1.10 -4.76 6.76
N GLU A 48 1.05 -5.96 7.34
CA GLU A 48 1.86 -6.29 8.53
C GLU A 48 3.35 -6.28 8.19
N ASP A 49 3.74 -6.87 7.06
CA ASP A 49 5.13 -6.89 6.60
C ASP A 49 5.66 -5.47 6.30
N LEU A 50 4.83 -4.62 5.69
CA LEU A 50 5.16 -3.22 5.44
C LEU A 50 5.33 -2.41 6.74
N ALA A 51 4.48 -2.64 7.73
CA ALA A 51 4.55 -1.97 9.02
C ALA A 51 5.78 -2.41 9.82
N MET A 52 6.09 -3.71 9.85
CA MET A 52 7.30 -4.23 10.49
C MET A 52 8.58 -3.66 9.87
N ARG A 53 8.60 -3.52 8.54
CA ARG A 53 9.73 -2.91 7.84
C ARG A 53 9.91 -1.44 8.20
N GLU A 54 8.82 -0.67 8.26
CA GLU A 54 8.87 0.74 8.66
C GLU A 54 9.39 0.87 10.11
N GLU A 55 8.91 0.03 11.03
CA GLU A 55 9.39 0.03 12.41
C GLU A 55 10.89 -0.26 12.52
N ALA A 56 11.39 -1.27 11.80
CA ALA A 56 12.80 -1.60 11.76
C ALA A 56 13.67 -0.44 11.22
N GLN A 57 13.17 0.27 10.21
CA GLN A 57 13.84 1.45 9.67
C GLN A 57 13.87 2.57 10.72
N MET A 58 12.75 2.89 11.36
CA MET A 58 12.71 3.91 12.41
C MET A 58 13.64 3.57 13.59
N SER A 59 13.74 2.30 13.96
CA SER A 59 14.71 1.81 14.95
C SER A 59 16.16 2.06 14.51
N THR A 60 16.45 1.79 13.23
CA THR A 60 17.78 2.02 12.65
C THR A 60 18.16 3.51 12.66
N ALA A 61 17.24 4.41 12.30
CA ALA A 61 17.49 5.86 12.37
C ALA A 61 17.85 6.32 13.79
N LYS A 62 17.12 5.83 14.80
CA LYS A 62 17.39 6.15 16.21
C LYS A 62 18.76 5.65 16.66
N MET A 63 19.13 4.44 16.27
CA MET A 63 20.46 3.88 16.59
C MET A 63 21.57 4.68 15.91
N PHE A 64 21.38 5.04 14.63
CA PHE A 64 22.31 5.90 13.91
C PHE A 64 22.49 7.26 14.61
N ASN A 65 21.38 7.94 14.91
CA ASN A 65 21.42 9.24 15.60
C ASN A 65 22.13 9.13 16.96
N THR A 66 21.82 8.09 17.73
CA THR A 66 22.49 7.84 19.02
C THR A 66 24.00 7.69 18.84
N ALA A 67 24.44 6.93 17.84
CA ALA A 67 25.87 6.75 17.56
C ALA A 67 26.55 8.06 17.15
N ILE A 68 25.92 8.85 16.27
CA ILE A 68 26.45 10.16 15.87
C ILE A 68 26.52 11.10 17.06
N ARG A 69 25.47 11.19 17.87
CA ARG A 69 25.44 12.06 19.05
C ARG A 69 26.49 11.67 20.09
N ILE A 70 26.78 10.40 20.29
CA ILE A 70 27.83 9.97 21.24
C ILE A 70 29.23 10.32 20.70
N ASN A 71 29.48 10.02 19.43
CA ASN A 71 30.84 10.10 18.88
C ASN A 71 31.20 11.47 18.29
N SER A 72 30.19 12.27 17.94
CA SER A 72 30.35 13.54 17.22
C SER A 72 29.71 14.72 17.95
N TYR A 73 29.41 14.61 19.26
CA TYR A 73 28.75 15.69 20.02
C TYR A 73 29.49 17.05 19.99
N SER A 74 30.81 17.03 19.84
CA SER A 74 31.66 18.22 19.79
C SER A 74 32.02 18.63 18.36
N SER A 75 31.46 17.96 17.35
CA SER A 75 31.73 18.26 15.94
C SER A 75 30.91 19.45 15.49
N ASN A 76 31.54 20.37 14.77
CA ASN A 76 30.85 21.54 14.20
C ASN A 76 29.99 21.19 12.97
N LEU A 77 30.27 20.08 12.31
CA LEU A 77 29.57 19.58 11.11
C LEU A 77 29.65 18.05 11.06
N VAL A 78 28.52 17.40 10.82
CA VAL A 78 28.45 15.97 10.49
C VAL A 78 28.13 15.84 9.01
N VAL A 79 28.94 15.09 8.26
CA VAL A 79 28.68 14.81 6.84
C VAL A 79 28.31 13.34 6.69
N THR A 80 27.15 13.06 6.11
CA THR A 80 26.68 11.68 5.91
C THR A 80 25.98 11.53 4.57
N ASN A 81 25.95 10.30 4.05
CA ASN A 81 25.17 10.01 2.84
C ASN A 81 23.68 10.11 3.15
N MET A 82 22.93 10.77 2.27
CA MET A 82 21.48 10.79 2.33
C MET A 82 20.92 9.41 1.88
N PRO A 83 20.06 8.78 2.69
CA PRO A 83 19.38 7.54 2.31
C PRO A 83 18.50 7.72 1.06
N LEU A 84 18.33 6.66 0.29
CA LEU A 84 17.47 6.66 -0.90
C LEU A 84 15.98 6.62 -0.50
N ALA A 85 15.18 7.55 -1.01
CA ALA A 85 13.75 7.64 -0.72
C ALA A 85 12.96 6.38 -1.11
N GLN A 86 13.40 5.65 -2.14
CA GLN A 86 12.77 4.41 -2.61
C GLN A 86 12.80 3.27 -1.59
N SER A 87 13.62 3.39 -0.54
CA SER A 87 13.69 2.39 0.53
C SER A 87 12.49 2.44 1.49
N MET A 88 11.69 3.52 1.44
CA MET A 88 10.56 3.81 2.32
C MET A 88 9.23 3.67 1.60
N ASN A 89 8.21 3.24 2.34
CA ASN A 89 6.87 2.99 1.81
C ASN A 89 6.12 4.29 1.43
N SER A 90 6.51 5.43 2.01
CA SER A 90 5.88 6.72 1.76
C SER A 90 6.86 7.90 1.95
N ASN A 91 6.55 9.03 1.30
CA ASN A 91 7.33 10.26 1.48
C ASN A 91 7.30 10.75 2.92
N SER A 92 6.16 10.64 3.62
CA SER A 92 6.05 11.04 5.03
C SER A 92 6.92 10.17 5.94
N ALA A 93 6.95 8.85 5.71
CA ALA A 93 7.84 7.95 6.44
C ALA A 93 9.31 8.28 6.17
N PHE A 94 9.67 8.60 4.92
CA PHE A 94 11.04 9.01 4.59
C PHE A 94 11.45 10.30 5.32
N ILE A 95 10.62 11.34 5.29
CA ILE A 95 10.92 12.60 6.02
C ILE A 95 11.07 12.33 7.51
N LYS A 96 10.16 11.57 8.12
CA LYS A 96 10.23 11.19 9.53
C LYS A 96 11.51 10.42 9.87
N TYR A 97 11.96 9.54 8.98
CA TYR A 97 13.21 8.81 9.14
C TYR A 97 14.43 9.75 9.10
N ILE A 98 14.46 10.71 8.17
CA ILE A 98 15.52 11.73 8.12
C ILE A 98 15.50 12.59 9.38
N ASP A 99 14.34 13.06 9.81
CA ASP A 99 14.18 13.85 11.04
C ASP A 99 14.73 13.09 12.26
N LEU A 100 14.42 11.79 12.37
CA LEU A 100 14.96 10.93 13.43
C LEU A 100 16.48 10.74 13.34
N MET A 101 17.04 10.66 12.14
CA MET A 101 18.50 10.52 11.97
C MET A 101 19.25 11.78 12.40
N SER A 102 18.69 12.97 12.15
CA SER A 102 19.32 14.26 12.46
C SER A 102 18.85 14.91 13.76
N ASP A 103 18.00 14.23 14.53
CA ASP A 103 17.46 14.78 15.78
C ASP A 103 18.57 15.25 16.72
N HIS A 104 18.46 16.49 17.20
CA HIS A 104 19.49 17.15 18.03
C HIS A 104 20.91 17.18 17.43
N VAL A 105 21.04 17.21 16.10
CA VAL A 105 22.30 17.49 15.40
C VAL A 105 22.16 18.81 14.64
N ASP A 106 22.89 19.85 15.08
CA ASP A 106 22.68 21.22 14.58
C ASP A 106 23.08 21.40 13.12
N ASN A 107 24.22 20.83 12.72
CA ASN A 107 24.77 20.98 11.37
C ASN A 107 25.04 19.59 10.77
N MET A 108 24.13 19.13 9.93
CA MET A 108 24.27 17.89 9.15
C MET A 108 24.20 18.21 7.66
N LEU A 109 25.13 17.65 6.88
CA LEU A 109 25.20 17.74 5.43
C LEU A 109 25.08 16.36 4.79
#